data_AF-A0A929T896-F1
#
_entry.id   AF-A0A929T896-F1
#
_cell.length_a   1.000
_cell.length_b   1.000
_cell.length_c   1.000
_cell.angle_alpha   90.00
_cell.angle_beta   90.00
_cell.angle_gamma   90.00
#
_symmetry.space_group_name_H-M   'P 1'
#
loop_
_entity.id
_entity.type
_entity.pdbx_description
1 polymer ?
#
loop_
_entity_poly.entity_id
_entity_poly.type
_entity_poly.pdbx_seq_one_letter_code
_entity_poly.pdbx_strand_id
1 'polypeptide(L)' 'SQGLVKKSMMENANRVILLCDHTKEQAIGFFKTTGLDSLSCLIADAPFSDSLQKTLQKQIPKVIS' A
#
# COMPACT_ATOMS: atom_id res chain seq x y z
N SER A 1 7.43 -18.58 4.81
CA SER A 1 7.64 -18.09 6.19
C SER A 1 7.54 -16.56 6.30
N GLN A 2 8.17 -15.76 5.43
CA GLN A 2 8.22 -14.29 5.54
C GLN A 2 6.87 -13.55 5.36
N GLY A 3 5.97 -14.04 4.51
CA GLY A 3 4.67 -13.38 4.28
C GLY A 3 3.73 -13.40 5.50
N LEU A 4 3.78 -14.47 6.29
CA LEU A 4 2.95 -14.63 7.50
C LEU A 4 3.39 -13.68 8.62
N VAL A 5 4.70 -13.46 8.76
CA VAL A 5 5.24 -12.51 9.73
C VAL A 5 4.80 -11.09 9.39
N LYS A 6 4.91 -10.68 8.12
CA LYS A 6 4.48 -9.35 7.67
C LYS A 6 2.98 -9.14 7.88
N LYS A 7 2.16 -10.17 7.59
CA LYS A 7 0.71 -10.11 7.84
C LYS A 7 0.40 -9.91 9.32
N SER A 8 1.00 -10.71 10.20
CA SER A 8 0.82 -10.57 11.65
C SER A 8 1.29 -9.20 12.15
N MET A 9 2.40 -8.67 11.62
CA MET A 9 2.84 -7.30 11.95
C MET A 9 1.82 -6.24 11.55
N MET A 10 1.22 -6.33 10.36
CA MET A 10 0.19 -5.39 9.91
C MET A 10 -1.09 -5.50 10.74
N GLU A 11 -1.51 -6.71 11.10
CA GLU A 11 -2.74 -6.95 11.89
C GLU A 11 -2.61 -6.47 13.35
N ASN A 12 -1.40 -6.43 13.90
CA ASN A 12 -1.15 -6.04 15.29
C ASN A 12 -0.56 -4.63 15.44
N ALA A 13 -0.42 -3.88 14.35
CA ALA A 13 0.10 -2.52 14.38
C ALA A 13 -1.02 -1.49 14.55
N ASN A 14 -0.81 -0.49 15.41
CA ASN A 14 -1.72 0.66 15.53
C ASN A 14 -1.74 1.53 14.25
N ARG A 15 -0.67 1.48 13.46
CA ARG A 15 -0.54 2.16 12.17
C ARG A 15 0.30 1.34 11.22
N VAL A 16 -0.12 1.30 9.96
CA VAL A 16 0.62 0.66 8.87
C VAL A 16 0.91 1.72 7.80
N ILE A 17 2.19 1.92 7.49
CA ILE A 17 2.64 2.86 6.47
C ILE A 17 3.33 2.06 5.37
N LEU A 18 2.83 2.19 4.14
CA LEU A 18 3.47 1.61 2.96
C LEU A 18 4.36 2.65 2.29
N LEU A 19 5.66 2.38 2.24
CA LEU A 19 6.63 3.16 1.48
C LEU A 19 7.05 2.36 0.25
N CYS A 20 6.85 2.92 -0.94
CA CYS A 20 7.18 2.27 -2.20
C CYS A 20 7.55 3.29 -3.27
N ASP A 21 8.19 2.82 -4.35
CA ASP A 21 8.27 3.61 -5.57
C ASP A 21 7.01 3.42 -6.44
N HIS A 22 6.73 4.39 -7.33
CA HIS A 22 5.60 4.37 -8.25
C HIS A 22 5.64 3.18 -9.21
N THR A 23 6.83 2.66 -9.55
CA THR A 23 7.00 1.50 -10.44
C THR A 23 6.39 0.21 -9.87
N LYS A 24 6.06 0.19 -8.56
CA LYS A 24 5.36 -0.93 -7.92
C LYS A 24 3.96 -1.20 -8.46
N GLU A 25 3.34 -0.29 -9.22
CA GLU A 25 2.10 -0.62 -9.95
C GLU A 25 2.29 -1.73 -10.99
N GLN A 26 3.51 -1.89 -11.52
CA GLN A 26 3.86 -2.90 -12.51
C GLN A 26 4.31 -4.21 -11.86
N ALA A 27 4.60 -4.19 -10.55
CA ALA A 27 4.99 -5.37 -9.81
C ALA A 27 3.75 -6.26 -9.55
N ILE A 28 3.70 -7.39 -10.24
CA ILE A 28 2.60 -8.36 -10.13
C ILE A 28 2.37 -8.70 -8.66
N GLY A 29 1.16 -8.38 -8.18
CA GLY A 29 0.68 -8.78 -6.88
C GLY A 29 1.05 -7.85 -5.71
N PHE A 30 1.80 -6.77 -5.92
CA PHE A 30 2.18 -5.85 -4.84
C PHE A 30 0.96 -5.30 -4.11
N PHE A 31 0.06 -4.62 -4.84
CA PHE A 31 -1.19 -4.10 -4.28
C PHE A 31 -2.25 -5.16 -3.96
N LYS A 32 -2.09 -6.39 -4.48
CA LYS A 32 -3.00 -7.52 -4.14
C LYS A 32 -2.61 -8.22 -2.84
N THR A 33 -1.34 -8.16 -2.43
CA THR A 33 -0.85 -8.78 -1.20
C THR A 33 -0.95 -7.87 0.01
N THR A 34 -0.90 -6.55 -0.19
CA THR A 34 -1.25 -5.56 0.84
C THR A 34 -2.76 -5.37 0.86
N GLY A 35 -3.40 -5.73 1.98
CA GLY A 35 -4.78 -5.31 2.22
C GLY A 35 -4.81 -3.79 2.34
N LEU A 36 -5.22 -3.10 1.27
CA LEU A 36 -5.16 -1.64 1.19
C LEU A 36 -5.95 -0.97 2.32
N ASP A 37 -7.03 -1.60 2.76
CA ASP A 37 -7.88 -1.15 3.86
C ASP A 37 -7.16 -1.15 5.22
N SER A 38 -6.08 -1.92 5.39
CA SER A 38 -5.28 -1.91 6.63
C SER A 38 -4.21 -0.83 6.64
N LEU A 39 -3.97 -0.14 5.51
CA LEU A 39 -2.98 0.91 5.42
C LEU A 39 -3.52 2.22 5.98
N SER A 40 -2.76 2.81 6.91
CA SER A 40 -3.03 4.15 7.41
C SER A 40 -2.50 5.23 6.45
N CYS A 41 -1.41 4.92 5.74
CA CYS A 41 -0.78 5.84 4.81
C CYS A 41 0.02 5.09 3.73
N LEU A 42 -0.01 5.61 2.50
CA LEU A 42 0.89 5.25 1.42
C LEU A 42 1.77 6.45 1.06
N ILE A 43 3.06 6.22 0.89
CA ILE A 43 4.04 7.20 0.43
C ILE A 43 4.75 6.65 -0.79
N ALA A 44 4.69 7.39 -1.89
CA ALA A 44 5.38 7.13 -3.14
C ALA A 44 6.31 8.28 -3.54
N ASP A 45 7.28 7.98 -4.39
CA ASP A 45 8.22 8.96 -4.98
C ASP A 45 7.60 9.76 -6.13
N ALA A 46 6.53 9.24 -6.74
CA ALA A 46 5.73 9.90 -7.77
C ALA A 46 4.29 9.35 -7.77
N PRO A 47 3.34 10.03 -8.44
CA PRO A 47 1.98 9.54 -8.63
C PRO A 47 1.92 8.22 -9.42
N PHE A 48 0.94 7.37 -9.09
CA PHE A 48 0.61 6.19 -9.89
C PHE A 48 -0.26 6.56 -11.10
N SER A 49 -0.53 5.60 -11.98
CA SER A 49 -1.53 5.75 -13.05
C SER A 49 -2.88 6.24 -12.49
N ASP A 50 -3.58 7.10 -13.25
CA ASP A 50 -4.82 7.77 -12.79
C ASP A 50 -5.87 6.82 -12.21
N SER A 51 -6.03 5.64 -12.80
CA SER A 51 -6.99 4.62 -12.34
C SER A 51 -6.59 4.05 -10.98
N LEU A 52 -5.31 3.75 -10.80
CA LEU A 52 -4.76 3.24 -9.56
C LEU A 52 -4.74 4.32 -8.48
N GLN A 53 -4.26 5.52 -8.80
CA GLN A 53 -4.22 6.66 -7.88
C GLN A 53 -5.61 6.95 -7.30
N LYS A 54 -6.65 6.99 -8.14
CA LYS A 54 -8.05 7.16 -7.70
C LYS A 54 -8.52 6.02 -6.79
N THR A 55 -8.08 4.80 -7.05
CA THR A 55 -8.44 3.64 -6.22
C THR A 55 -7.76 3.72 -4.85
N LEU A 56 -6.46 4.03 -4.83
CA LEU A 56 -5.67 4.19 -3.60
C LEU A 56 -6.22 5.32 -2.73
N GLN A 57 -6.55 6.48 -3.31
CA GLN A 57 -7.13 7.61 -2.57
C GLN A 57 -8.53 7.33 -2.00
N LYS A 58 -9.27 6.39 -2.59
CA LYS A 58 -10.59 5.96 -2.07
C LYS A 58 -10.48 5.01 -0.89
N GLN A 59 -9.44 4.18 -0.85
CA GLN A 59 -9.30 3.08 0.11
C GLN A 59 -8.32 3.41 1.24
N ILE A 60 -7.30 4.22 0.97
CA ILE A 60 -6.25 4.57 1.93
C ILE A 60 -6.51 5.99 2.44
N PRO A 61 -6.60 6.20 3.77
CA PRO A 61 -6.89 7.52 4.34
C PRO A 61 -5.93 8.63 3.93
N LYS A 62 -4.67 8.28 3.61
CA LYS A 62 -3.64 9.23 3.20
C LYS A 62 -2.72 8.65 2.15
N VAL A 63 -2.68 9.27 0.97
CA VAL A 63 -1.74 8.96 -0.11
C VAL A 63 -0.88 10.20 -0.36
N ILE A 64 0.44 10.04 -0.30
CA ILE A 64 1.45 11.07 -0.60
C ILE A 64 2.27 10.56 -1.77
N SER A 65 2.37 11.35 -2.83
CA SER A 65 2.99 10.95 -4.10
C SER A 65 3.32 12.18 -4.92
#